data_AF-A0A0B7FFS2-F1
#
_entry.id   AF-A0A0B7FFS2-F1
#
_cell.length_a   1.000
_cell.length_b   1.000
_cell.length_c   1.000
_cell.angle_alpha   90.00
_cell.angle_beta   90.00
_cell.angle_gamma   90.00
#
_symmetry.space_group_name_H-M   'P 1'
#
loop_
_entity.id
_entity.type
_entity.pdbx_description
1 polymer ?
#
loop_
_entity_poly.entity_id
_entity_poly.type
_entity_poly.pdbx_seq_one_letter_code
_entity_poly.pdbx_strand_id
1 'polypeptide(L)'
;MADLENTTDFRPRSLLDTDLYKLTMQQAILQHFPKINVTYRFTNRAQEMLFSRECFELAKQSISRLSELRLTSKEAEWIKANCPYFTEEYISYLHSYRFRPDEQVKMHLDVTSEPGAEVEEGHIVMEISGLWVETIPYEVPVMSILSEAYFLTVDRAWTYEGQEELAYQKAKQLIQAGITFSDFGTRRRRSYHGHDLVLQGLIRGNKEFGGKEAHGRFTSTSNPHFAMKHNLSAMGTIAHEWIMGIAAIHGYENANALAMDLWEITYPTSKSNTLHIALTDTFSTDAFNLSFTADKARAERWRGLRQDSGDPFEFIAKARATYEKMGVDYRKKVIVFSDGLDVELSIKIQKVIDEEGFIGAHGIGTFLTNDYKRTDNGQRSKPLNMVVKIASAEGKPCVKISDDITKNTGDPEVVIQIKKKFGIET
;
A
#
# COMPACT_ATOMS: atom_id res chain seq x y z
N MET A 1 5.34 -6.63 31.12
CA MET A 1 4.26 -5.67 31.40
C MET A 1 4.85 -4.45 32.12
N ALA A 2 5.58 -3.64 31.38
CA ALA A 2 6.03 -2.30 31.75
C ALA A 2 6.30 -1.58 30.41
N ASP A 3 5.87 -0.31 30.30
CA ASP A 3 6.04 0.64 29.17
C ASP A 3 4.93 0.78 28.09
N LEU A 4 3.67 0.45 28.37
CA LEU A 4 2.56 0.80 27.45
C LEU A 4 1.45 1.65 28.07
N GLU A 5 1.64 2.18 29.28
CA GLU A 5 0.79 3.25 29.81
C GLU A 5 1.24 4.59 29.21
N ASN A 6 0.38 5.21 28.39
CA ASN A 6 0.39 6.65 28.11
C ASN A 6 1.71 7.27 27.61
N THR A 7 2.31 6.73 26.55
CA THR A 7 3.30 7.54 25.81
C THR A 7 2.57 8.37 24.75
N THR A 8 2.59 9.69 24.92
CA THR A 8 2.22 10.69 23.89
C THR A 8 3.14 10.67 22.66
N ASP A 9 4.08 9.71 22.60
CA ASP A 9 5.03 9.51 21.50
C ASP A 9 4.63 8.30 20.63
N PHE A 10 3.54 8.46 19.89
CA PHE A 10 3.12 7.53 18.83
C PHE A 10 3.43 8.18 17.47
N ARG A 11 4.51 7.69 16.85
CA ARG A 11 4.97 8.11 15.53
C ARG A 11 5.72 6.94 14.89
N PRO A 12 5.91 6.96 13.56
CA PRO A 12 6.75 5.98 12.90
C PRO A 12 8.12 5.92 13.58
N ARG A 13 8.63 4.70 13.81
CA ARG A 13 9.87 4.49 14.58
C ARG A 13 11.14 4.74 13.76
N SER A 14 10.99 4.82 12.44
CA SER A 14 12.08 4.89 11.47
C SER A 14 11.58 5.53 10.18
N LEU A 15 12.49 6.07 9.35
CA LEU A 15 12.19 6.39 7.95
C LEU A 15 11.75 5.13 7.16
N LEU A 16 12.17 3.95 7.60
CA LEU A 16 11.80 2.65 7.04
C LEU A 16 10.47 2.09 7.59
N ASP A 17 9.83 2.75 8.56
CA ASP A 17 8.48 2.40 9.01
C ASP A 17 7.45 2.97 8.03
N THR A 18 7.51 2.44 6.80
CA THR A 18 6.73 2.78 5.61
C THR A 18 6.55 1.51 4.78
N ASP A 19 5.84 1.55 3.66
CA ASP A 19 5.78 0.42 2.74
C ASP A 19 6.92 0.50 1.70
N LEU A 20 7.56 -0.62 1.36
CA LEU A 20 8.73 -0.68 0.47
C LEU A 20 8.50 0.03 -0.88
N TYR A 21 7.27 -0.03 -1.40
CA TYR A 21 6.95 0.61 -2.67
C TYR A 21 7.10 2.13 -2.64
N LYS A 22 7.01 2.77 -1.47
CA LYS A 22 7.31 4.20 -1.31
C LYS A 22 8.76 4.49 -1.64
N LEU A 23 9.66 3.63 -1.19
CA LEU A 23 11.09 3.77 -1.42
C LEU A 23 11.46 3.43 -2.87
N THR A 24 10.86 2.37 -3.44
CA THR A 24 11.15 2.03 -4.85
C THR A 24 10.61 3.10 -5.80
N MET A 25 9.41 3.61 -5.56
CA MET A 25 8.91 4.74 -6.35
C MET A 25 9.74 6.01 -6.12
N GLN A 26 10.19 6.30 -4.90
CA GLN A 26 11.03 7.48 -4.64
C GLN A 26 12.35 7.44 -5.42
N GLN A 27 13.00 6.28 -5.54
CA GLN A 27 14.19 6.13 -6.40
C GLN A 27 13.85 6.38 -7.88
N ALA A 28 12.77 5.77 -8.38
CA ALA A 28 12.34 5.98 -9.78
C ALA A 28 11.99 7.45 -10.07
N ILE A 29 11.33 8.12 -9.12
CA ILE A 29 11.00 9.55 -9.20
C ILE A 29 12.28 10.40 -9.14
N LEU A 30 13.24 10.06 -8.26
CA LEU A 30 14.53 10.76 -8.20
C LEU A 30 15.27 10.71 -9.55
N GLN A 31 15.23 9.56 -10.21
CA GLN A 31 15.89 9.35 -11.50
C GLN A 31 15.19 10.07 -12.67
N HIS A 32 13.86 10.03 -12.72
CA HIS A 32 13.10 10.46 -13.90
C HIS A 32 12.38 11.80 -13.74
N PHE A 33 11.94 12.12 -12.52
CA PHE A 33 11.06 13.24 -12.22
C PHE A 33 11.49 14.07 -10.99
N PRO A 34 12.80 14.39 -10.81
CA PRO A 34 13.29 15.00 -9.56
C PRO A 34 12.75 16.41 -9.29
N LYS A 35 12.18 17.07 -10.31
CA LYS A 35 11.73 18.47 -10.26
C LYS A 35 10.20 18.62 -10.39
N ILE A 36 9.48 17.51 -10.48
CA ILE A 36 8.03 17.53 -10.65
C ILE A 36 7.36 17.87 -9.33
N ASN A 37 6.47 18.85 -9.32
CA ASN A 37 5.62 19.16 -8.18
C ASN A 37 4.33 18.35 -8.24
N VAL A 38 3.90 17.87 -7.08
CA VAL A 38 2.66 17.11 -6.91
C VAL A 38 1.89 17.61 -5.70
N THR A 39 0.63 17.21 -5.67
CA THR A 39 -0.26 17.40 -4.54
C THR A 39 -0.92 16.07 -4.22
N TYR A 40 -0.91 15.67 -2.96
CA TYR A 40 -1.69 14.55 -2.42
C TYR A 40 -2.82 15.08 -1.56
N ARG A 41 -3.95 14.36 -1.53
CA ARG A 41 -5.09 14.67 -0.66
C ARG A 41 -5.48 13.50 0.20
N PHE A 42 -5.76 13.77 1.46
CA PHE A 42 -6.39 12.84 2.38
C PHE A 42 -7.89 12.74 2.11
N THR A 43 -8.47 11.57 2.28
CA THR A 43 -9.91 11.35 2.25
C THR A 43 -10.29 10.27 3.25
N ASN A 44 -11.17 10.60 4.18
CA ASN A 44 -11.91 9.61 4.96
C ASN A 44 -13.17 9.21 4.18
N ARG A 45 -13.31 7.93 3.84
CA ARG A 45 -14.45 7.39 3.10
C ARG A 45 -15.60 6.97 4.02
N ALA A 46 -15.34 6.79 5.31
CA ALA A 46 -16.36 6.51 6.32
C ALA A 46 -16.76 7.84 6.96
N GLN A 47 -17.76 8.52 6.36
CA GLN A 47 -18.20 9.85 6.78
C GLN A 47 -18.74 9.87 8.22
N GLU A 48 -19.20 8.73 8.72
CA GLU A 48 -19.68 8.56 10.09
C GLU A 48 -18.56 8.46 11.14
N MET A 49 -17.31 8.21 10.73
CA MET A 49 -16.18 8.11 11.64
C MET A 49 -15.48 9.48 11.76
N LEU A 50 -15.99 10.32 12.65
CA LEU A 50 -15.50 11.68 12.90
C LEU A 50 -14.24 11.70 13.78
N PHE A 51 -13.43 12.73 13.60
CA PHE A 51 -12.21 12.96 14.39
C PHE A 51 -12.49 14.02 15.45
N SER A 52 -12.16 13.73 16.71
CA SER A 52 -12.20 14.74 17.77
C SER A 52 -11.08 15.77 17.61
N ARG A 53 -11.25 16.96 18.21
CA ARG A 53 -10.19 17.99 18.30
C ARG A 53 -8.90 17.41 18.90
N GLU A 54 -9.02 16.61 19.96
CA GLU A 54 -7.88 15.91 20.57
C GLU A 54 -7.17 15.01 19.56
N CYS A 55 -7.91 14.17 18.84
CA CYS A 55 -7.36 13.31 17.80
C CYS A 55 -6.61 14.10 16.72
N PHE A 56 -7.19 15.22 16.28
CA PHE A 56 -6.60 16.08 15.26
C PHE A 56 -5.29 16.72 15.73
N GLU A 57 -5.26 17.35 16.91
CA GLU A 57 -4.06 17.99 17.43
C GLU A 57 -2.94 16.98 17.69
N LEU A 58 -3.32 15.81 18.21
CA LEU A 58 -2.40 14.71 18.46
C LEU A 58 -1.78 14.18 17.15
N ALA A 59 -2.59 13.96 16.11
CA ALA A 59 -2.10 13.56 14.78
C ALA A 59 -1.21 14.64 14.14
N LYS A 60 -1.61 15.91 14.24
CA LYS A 60 -0.84 17.06 13.72
C LYS A 60 0.53 17.15 14.37
N GLN A 61 0.61 16.97 15.69
CA GLN A 61 1.88 16.93 16.42
C GLN A 61 2.76 15.75 15.97
N SER A 62 2.20 14.55 15.79
CA SER A 62 2.97 13.40 15.30
C SER A 62 3.45 13.58 13.86
N ILE A 63 2.67 14.23 13.00
CA ILE A 63 3.05 14.54 11.61
C ILE A 63 4.18 15.59 11.56
N SER A 64 4.15 16.65 12.37
CA SER A 64 5.23 17.64 12.40
C SER A 64 6.57 17.04 12.82
N ARG A 65 6.53 16.04 13.71
CA ARG A 65 7.69 15.29 14.19
C ARG A 65 8.24 14.26 13.20
N LEU A 66 7.64 14.09 12.02
CA LEU A 66 8.26 13.33 10.92
C LEU A 66 9.60 13.97 10.49
N SER A 67 9.76 15.28 10.68
CA SER A 67 11.02 16.01 10.44
C SER A 67 12.21 15.47 11.24
N GLU A 68 11.96 14.78 12.35
CA GLU A 68 13.00 14.20 13.20
C GLU A 68 13.55 12.88 12.64
N LEU A 69 12.83 12.22 11.71
CA LEU A 69 13.23 10.93 11.15
C LEU A 69 14.41 11.06 10.19
N ARG A 70 15.35 10.12 10.30
CA ARG A 70 16.57 10.05 9.49
C ARG A 70 16.91 8.60 9.23
N LEU A 71 17.45 8.29 8.04
CA LEU A 71 18.03 6.97 7.79
C LEU A 71 19.31 6.81 8.63
N THR A 72 19.30 5.85 9.54
CA THR A 72 20.47 5.50 10.35
C THR A 72 21.48 4.67 9.54
N SER A 73 22.74 4.62 9.96
CA SER A 73 23.76 3.80 9.29
C SER A 73 23.39 2.31 9.28
N LYS A 74 22.82 1.81 10.39
CA LYS A 74 22.38 0.41 10.50
C LYS A 74 21.27 0.07 9.51
N GLU A 75 20.32 0.98 9.34
CA GLU A 75 19.24 0.83 8.36
C GLU A 75 19.76 0.90 6.93
N ALA A 76 20.69 1.82 6.63
CA ALA A 76 21.31 1.92 5.31
C ALA A 76 22.09 0.65 4.94
N GLU A 77 22.87 0.10 5.86
CA GLU A 77 23.56 -1.19 5.68
C GLU A 77 22.56 -2.33 5.43
N TRP A 78 21.46 -2.35 6.18
CA TRP A 78 20.41 -3.35 5.99
C TRP A 78 19.75 -3.23 4.61
N ILE A 79 19.43 -2.01 4.15
CA ILE A 79 18.88 -1.76 2.80
C ILE A 79 19.87 -2.24 1.74
N LYS A 80 21.15 -1.87 1.86
CA LYS A 80 22.19 -2.27 0.90
C LYS A 80 22.30 -3.80 0.80
N ALA A 81 22.18 -4.51 1.92
CA ALA A 81 22.27 -5.97 1.96
C ALA A 81 21.00 -6.69 1.48
N ASN A 82 19.81 -6.17 1.81
CA ASN A 82 18.54 -6.90 1.64
C ASN A 82 17.68 -6.40 0.47
N CYS A 83 17.98 -5.21 -0.04
CA CYS A 83 17.25 -4.55 -1.12
C CYS A 83 18.23 -4.13 -2.24
N PRO A 84 18.86 -5.09 -2.94
CA PRO A 84 19.99 -4.83 -3.86
C PRO A 84 19.63 -4.03 -5.12
N TYR A 85 18.36 -3.73 -5.32
CA TYR A 85 17.84 -2.87 -6.39
C TYR A 85 17.92 -1.37 -6.06
N PHE A 86 18.27 -1.01 -4.82
CA PHE A 86 18.58 0.38 -4.48
C PHE A 86 20.03 0.73 -4.82
N THR A 87 20.19 1.84 -5.53
CA THR A 87 21.50 2.36 -5.93
C THR A 87 22.20 3.05 -4.76
N GLU A 88 23.54 3.14 -4.82
CA GLU A 88 24.30 3.88 -3.81
C GLU A 88 23.91 5.37 -3.79
N GLU A 89 23.65 5.97 -4.95
CA GLU A 89 23.17 7.35 -5.09
C GLU A 89 21.84 7.57 -4.35
N TYR A 90 20.89 6.66 -4.51
CA TYR A 90 19.61 6.74 -3.81
C TYR A 90 19.75 6.55 -2.29
N ILE A 91 20.61 5.64 -1.84
CA ILE A 91 20.88 5.46 -0.40
C ILE A 91 21.54 6.74 0.17
N SER A 92 22.45 7.37 -0.56
CA SER A 92 23.02 8.68 -0.19
C SER A 92 21.96 9.80 -0.16
N TYR A 93 21.02 9.79 -1.10
CA TYR A 93 19.87 10.69 -1.06
C TYR A 93 19.02 10.46 0.20
N LEU A 94 18.66 9.21 0.52
CA LEU A 94 17.87 8.89 1.72
C LEU A 94 18.55 9.30 3.03
N HIS A 95 19.89 9.22 3.11
CA HIS A 95 20.62 9.73 4.28
C HIS A 95 20.46 11.23 4.48
N SER A 96 20.39 11.98 3.37
CA SER A 96 20.27 13.44 3.34
C SER A 96 18.82 13.89 3.47
N TYR A 97 17.88 13.06 3.01
CA TYR A 97 16.45 13.34 2.99
C TYR A 97 15.90 13.64 4.38
N ARG A 98 15.08 14.69 4.48
CA ARG A 98 14.30 15.02 5.66
C ARG A 98 12.90 15.40 5.23
N PHE A 99 11.90 14.92 5.96
CA PHE A 99 10.54 15.45 5.87
C PHE A 99 10.55 16.93 6.26
N ARG A 100 9.75 17.76 5.56
CA ARG A 100 9.54 19.18 5.88
C ARG A 100 8.04 19.46 6.06
N PRO A 101 7.40 18.86 7.08
CA PRO A 101 5.95 18.88 7.23
C PRO A 101 5.39 20.30 7.36
N ASP A 102 6.11 21.22 8.01
CA ASP A 102 5.68 22.62 8.15
C ASP A 102 5.57 23.35 6.80
N GLU A 103 6.35 22.93 5.80
CA GLU A 103 6.31 23.47 4.44
C GLU A 103 5.31 22.71 3.56
N GLN A 104 5.25 21.39 3.73
CA GLN A 104 4.64 20.47 2.76
C GLN A 104 3.24 20.02 3.15
N VAL A 105 2.84 20.09 4.42
CA VAL A 105 1.55 19.58 4.90
C VAL A 105 0.66 20.71 5.38
N LYS A 106 -0.50 20.86 4.75
CA LYS A 106 -1.58 21.76 5.20
C LYS A 106 -2.74 20.91 5.70
N MET A 107 -3.14 21.09 6.96
CA MET A 107 -4.29 20.38 7.52
C MET A 107 -5.10 21.23 8.50
N HIS A 108 -6.41 21.01 8.52
CA HIS A 108 -7.33 21.57 9.51
C HIS A 108 -8.46 20.59 9.83
N LEU A 109 -9.17 20.84 10.93
CA LEU A 109 -10.39 20.13 11.30
C LEU A 109 -11.59 20.98 10.87
N ASP A 110 -12.39 20.45 9.96
CA ASP A 110 -13.69 20.99 9.59
C ASP A 110 -14.72 20.48 10.59
N VAL A 111 -15.04 21.30 11.59
CA VAL A 111 -15.87 20.94 12.75
C VAL A 111 -17.34 20.84 12.34
N THR A 112 -17.97 19.70 12.63
CA THR A 112 -19.37 19.43 12.31
C THR A 112 -20.26 19.28 13.55
N SER A 113 -19.66 19.12 14.74
CA SER A 113 -20.37 19.13 16.03
C SER A 113 -21.01 20.49 16.33
N GLU A 114 -22.12 20.50 17.06
CA GLU A 114 -22.79 21.75 17.46
C GLU A 114 -21.92 22.62 18.39
N PRO A 115 -22.04 23.96 18.32
CA PRO A 115 -21.35 24.85 19.26
C PRO A 115 -21.67 24.53 20.73
N GLY A 116 -20.65 24.22 21.51
CA GLY A 116 -20.79 23.85 22.93
C GLY A 116 -21.00 22.36 23.19
N ALA A 117 -20.88 21.50 22.18
CA ALA A 117 -20.84 20.05 22.37
C ALA A 117 -19.72 19.63 23.34
N GLU A 118 -19.95 18.55 24.10
CA GLU A 118 -18.94 18.01 25.04
C GLU A 118 -17.64 17.57 24.32
N VAL A 119 -17.79 17.10 23.08
CA VAL A 119 -16.68 16.72 22.20
C VAL A 119 -16.81 17.53 20.91
N GLU A 120 -15.80 18.35 20.63
CA GLU A 120 -15.66 19.02 19.34
C GLU A 120 -15.08 18.03 18.32
N GLU A 121 -15.82 17.75 17.25
CA GLU A 121 -15.45 16.74 16.26
C GLU A 121 -15.85 17.14 14.83
N GLY A 122 -15.18 16.51 13.86
CA GLY A 122 -15.45 16.76 12.45
C GLY A 122 -14.53 16.00 11.50
N HIS A 123 -14.36 16.55 10.30
CA HIS A 123 -13.56 15.95 9.24
C HIS A 123 -12.17 16.57 9.14
N ILE A 124 -11.14 15.74 9.05
CA ILE A 124 -9.80 16.23 8.74
C ILE A 124 -9.72 16.53 7.24
N VAL A 125 -9.36 17.76 6.91
CA VAL A 125 -8.99 18.17 5.56
C VAL A 125 -7.47 18.30 5.54
N MET A 126 -6.81 17.56 4.65
CA MET A 126 -5.34 17.57 4.53
C MET A 126 -4.88 17.49 3.08
N GLU A 127 -3.90 18.34 2.77
CA GLU A 127 -3.17 18.37 1.52
C GLU A 127 -1.66 18.30 1.79
N ILE A 128 -0.94 17.51 0.98
CA ILE A 128 0.52 17.40 1.01
C ILE A 128 1.05 17.83 -0.35
N SER A 129 1.86 18.88 -0.43
CA SER A 129 2.28 19.49 -1.69
C SER A 129 3.77 19.81 -1.70
N GLY A 130 4.42 19.65 -2.85
CA GLY A 130 5.87 19.89 -3.03
C GLY A 130 6.46 19.02 -4.14
N LEU A 131 7.80 18.90 -4.18
CA LEU A 131 8.46 18.00 -5.12
C LEU A 131 8.02 16.56 -4.89
N TRP A 132 7.75 15.82 -5.97
CA TRP A 132 7.27 14.45 -5.91
C TRP A 132 8.23 13.55 -5.15
N VAL A 133 9.53 13.69 -5.42
CA VAL A 133 10.59 12.93 -4.75
C VAL A 133 10.65 13.21 -3.24
N GLU A 134 10.14 14.34 -2.77
CA GLU A 134 10.14 14.71 -1.35
C GLU A 134 8.82 14.40 -0.66
N THR A 135 7.71 14.38 -1.41
CA THR A 135 6.36 14.20 -0.87
C THR A 135 5.86 12.76 -0.95
N ILE A 136 6.42 11.94 -1.85
CA ILE A 136 6.11 10.52 -1.98
C ILE A 136 6.12 9.74 -0.65
N PRO A 137 7.07 9.96 0.29
CA PRO A 137 7.16 9.11 1.48
C PRO A 137 6.09 9.42 2.54
N TYR A 138 5.27 10.48 2.39
CA TYR A 138 4.31 10.89 3.42
C TYR A 138 3.10 9.96 3.56
N GLU A 139 2.62 9.32 2.48
CA GLU A 139 1.34 8.56 2.49
C GLU A 139 1.26 7.60 3.68
N VAL A 140 2.23 6.70 3.81
CA VAL A 140 2.16 5.59 4.76
C VAL A 140 2.32 6.07 6.21
N PRO A 141 3.34 6.88 6.56
CA PRO A 141 3.44 7.54 7.85
C PRO A 141 2.17 8.27 8.28
N VAL A 142 1.65 9.16 7.43
CA VAL A 142 0.47 9.98 7.72
C VAL A 142 -0.75 9.10 7.99
N MET A 143 -1.01 8.10 7.14
CA MET A 143 -2.14 7.20 7.34
C MET A 143 -1.99 6.38 8.63
N SER A 144 -0.79 5.86 8.92
CA SER A 144 -0.58 5.09 10.16
C SER A 144 -0.74 5.96 11.42
N ILE A 145 -0.30 7.22 11.39
CA ILE A 145 -0.50 8.20 12.47
C ILE A 145 -1.98 8.49 12.67
N LEU A 146 -2.72 8.80 11.60
CA LEU A 146 -4.15 9.10 11.68
C LEU A 146 -4.94 7.91 12.23
N SER A 147 -4.55 6.68 11.84
CA SER A 147 -5.14 5.46 12.38
C SER A 147 -4.91 5.39 13.88
N GLU A 148 -3.65 5.42 14.30
CA GLU A 148 -3.28 5.23 15.70
C GLU A 148 -3.83 6.34 16.60
N ALA A 149 -3.81 7.60 16.15
CA ALA A 149 -4.42 8.73 16.86
C ALA A 149 -5.91 8.50 17.12
N TYR A 150 -6.66 8.04 16.10
CA TYR A 150 -8.09 7.79 16.22
C TYR A 150 -8.38 6.70 17.27
N PHE A 151 -7.60 5.63 17.32
CA PHE A 151 -7.83 4.54 18.26
C PHE A 151 -7.25 4.79 19.65
N LEU A 152 -6.40 5.81 19.79
CA LEU A 152 -5.95 6.31 21.10
C LEU A 152 -6.95 7.29 21.73
N THR A 153 -7.70 8.04 20.93
CA THR A 153 -8.49 9.20 21.41
C THR A 153 -10.00 9.07 21.16
N VAL A 154 -10.44 8.48 20.05
CA VAL A 154 -11.85 8.39 19.65
C VAL A 154 -12.44 7.02 20.02
N ASP A 155 -12.07 5.95 19.31
CA ASP A 155 -12.52 4.60 19.65
C ASP A 155 -11.48 3.91 20.53
N ARG A 156 -11.70 3.98 21.85
CA ARG A 156 -10.78 3.45 22.89
C ARG A 156 -11.23 2.12 23.49
N ALA A 157 -12.40 1.63 23.10
CA ALA A 157 -12.99 0.41 23.64
C ALA A 157 -12.39 -0.83 22.97
N TRP A 158 -11.09 -1.04 23.03
CA TRP A 158 -10.39 -2.19 22.43
C TRP A 158 -9.14 -2.54 23.25
N THR A 159 -8.58 -3.73 23.03
CA THR A 159 -7.37 -4.21 23.72
C THR A 159 -6.48 -5.03 22.78
N TYR A 160 -5.20 -5.14 23.11
CA TYR A 160 -4.24 -6.01 22.42
C TYR A 160 -4.39 -7.49 22.79
N GLU A 161 -5.21 -7.81 23.80
CA GLU A 161 -5.41 -9.19 24.25
C GLU A 161 -5.82 -10.11 23.09
N GLY A 162 -5.10 -11.22 22.96
CA GLY A 162 -5.35 -12.23 21.93
C GLY A 162 -4.92 -11.86 20.50
N GLN A 163 -4.34 -10.68 20.25
CA GLN A 163 -3.99 -10.27 18.87
C GLN A 163 -2.90 -11.14 18.22
N GLU A 164 -1.86 -11.52 18.96
CA GLU A 164 -0.84 -12.46 18.47
C GLU A 164 -1.46 -13.83 18.14
N GLU A 165 -2.33 -14.34 19.02
CA GLU A 165 -3.01 -15.62 18.83
C GLU A 165 -3.95 -15.59 17.61
N LEU A 166 -4.71 -14.51 17.46
CA LEU A 166 -5.59 -14.30 16.30
C LEU A 166 -4.78 -14.30 14.99
N ALA A 167 -3.64 -13.60 14.95
CA ALA A 167 -2.76 -13.61 13.80
C ALA A 167 -2.16 -15.00 13.51
N TYR A 168 -1.76 -15.72 14.55
CA TYR A 168 -1.31 -17.11 14.44
C TYR A 168 -2.38 -18.03 13.83
N GLN A 169 -3.64 -17.92 14.27
CA GLN A 169 -4.74 -18.71 13.72
C GLN A 169 -5.03 -18.37 12.25
N LYS A 170 -4.92 -17.09 11.86
CA LYS A 170 -5.02 -16.67 10.45
C LYS A 170 -3.88 -17.28 9.62
N ALA A 171 -2.64 -17.20 10.10
CA ALA A 171 -1.50 -17.80 9.42
C ALA A 171 -1.67 -19.31 9.24
N LYS A 172 -2.09 -20.03 10.29
CA LYS A 172 -2.39 -21.46 10.21
C LYS A 172 -3.37 -21.78 9.09
N GLN A 173 -4.52 -21.11 9.06
CA GLN A 173 -5.55 -21.36 8.05
C GLN A 173 -5.05 -21.08 6.62
N LEU A 174 -4.37 -19.95 6.42
CA LEU A 174 -3.82 -19.59 5.11
C LEU A 174 -2.76 -20.59 4.63
N ILE A 175 -1.83 -20.97 5.50
CA ILE A 175 -0.73 -21.89 5.16
C ILE A 175 -1.26 -23.30 4.85
N GLN A 176 -2.18 -23.81 5.68
CA GLN A 176 -2.78 -25.13 5.47
C GLN A 176 -3.62 -25.18 4.19
N ALA A 177 -4.15 -24.05 3.74
CA ALA A 177 -4.83 -23.92 2.46
C ALA A 177 -3.87 -23.74 1.26
N GLY A 178 -2.55 -23.88 1.45
CA GLY A 178 -1.58 -23.78 0.35
C GLY A 178 -1.21 -22.34 -0.03
N ILE A 179 -1.64 -21.32 0.73
CA ILE A 179 -1.51 -19.93 0.32
C ILE A 179 -0.13 -19.37 0.65
N THR A 180 0.50 -18.75 -0.34
CA THR A 180 1.68 -17.89 -0.14
C THR A 180 1.23 -16.46 0.08
N PHE A 181 1.55 -15.86 1.24
CA PHE A 181 1.07 -14.53 1.59
C PHE A 181 2.13 -13.63 2.25
N SER A 182 1.83 -12.33 2.28
CA SER A 182 2.65 -11.25 2.82
C SER A 182 1.79 -10.23 3.58
N ASP A 183 2.38 -9.57 4.57
CA ASP A 183 1.74 -8.52 5.36
C ASP A 183 1.81 -7.16 4.66
N PHE A 184 0.67 -6.61 4.26
CA PHE A 184 0.50 -5.31 3.58
C PHE A 184 -0.20 -4.27 4.47
N GLY A 185 -0.12 -4.45 5.79
CA GLY A 185 -1.01 -3.80 6.75
C GLY A 185 -0.60 -2.44 7.30
N THR A 186 0.56 -1.89 6.93
CA THR A 186 1.16 -0.70 7.58
C THR A 186 0.21 0.50 7.62
N ARG A 187 -0.34 0.89 6.46
CA ARG A 187 -1.10 2.15 6.27
C ARG A 187 -2.32 2.30 7.20
N ARG A 188 -2.96 1.19 7.55
CA ARG A 188 -4.20 1.19 8.35
C ARG A 188 -4.06 0.33 9.62
N ARG A 189 -2.84 0.05 10.06
CA ARG A 189 -2.61 -0.65 11.33
C ARG A 189 -3.32 0.06 12.47
N ARG A 190 -3.85 -0.68 13.45
CA ARG A 190 -4.44 -0.07 14.65
C ARG A 190 -3.41 0.78 15.39
N SER A 191 -2.21 0.22 15.57
CA SER A 191 -1.06 0.88 16.15
C SER A 191 0.22 0.19 15.71
N TYR A 192 1.37 0.84 15.90
CA TYR A 192 2.67 0.21 15.72
C TYR A 192 2.82 -1.07 16.55
N HIS A 193 2.42 -1.03 17.83
CA HIS A 193 2.52 -2.20 18.71
C HIS A 193 1.62 -3.35 18.27
N GLY A 194 0.38 -3.06 17.85
CA GLY A 194 -0.55 -4.06 17.34
C GLY A 194 -0.03 -4.76 16.09
N HIS A 195 0.57 -4.00 15.15
CA HIS A 195 1.21 -4.56 13.96
C HIS A 195 2.37 -5.50 14.34
N ASP A 196 3.16 -5.13 15.35
CA ASP A 196 4.25 -5.97 15.84
C ASP A 196 3.76 -7.31 16.41
N LEU A 197 2.69 -7.31 17.23
CA LEU A 197 2.07 -8.53 17.75
C LEU A 197 1.51 -9.42 16.62
N VAL A 198 0.90 -8.80 15.61
CA VAL A 198 0.40 -9.51 14.43
C VAL A 198 1.54 -10.23 13.73
N LEU A 199 2.66 -9.55 13.45
CA LEU A 199 3.82 -10.17 12.80
C LEU A 199 4.39 -11.32 13.64
N GLN A 200 4.47 -11.18 14.96
CA GLN A 200 4.91 -12.27 15.86
C GLN A 200 4.02 -13.51 15.69
N GLY A 201 2.69 -13.33 15.67
CA GLY A 201 1.73 -14.43 15.44
C GLY A 201 1.88 -15.08 14.06
N LEU A 202 2.05 -14.28 13.00
CA LEU A 202 2.26 -14.78 11.64
C LEU A 202 3.56 -15.59 11.51
N ILE A 203 4.65 -15.10 12.09
CA ILE A 203 5.96 -15.77 12.11
C ILE A 203 5.86 -17.09 12.86
N ARG A 204 5.20 -17.09 14.02
CA ARG A 204 4.97 -18.29 14.83
C ARG A 204 4.19 -19.33 14.03
N GLY A 205 3.10 -18.94 13.38
CA GLY A 205 2.31 -19.82 12.53
C GLY A 205 3.13 -20.37 11.36
N ASN A 206 3.95 -19.53 10.73
CA ASN A 206 4.83 -19.96 9.65
C ASN A 206 5.92 -20.94 10.08
N LYS A 207 6.48 -20.77 11.28
CA LYS A 207 7.45 -21.71 11.85
C LYS A 207 6.85 -23.10 12.07
N GLU A 208 5.57 -23.16 12.47
CA GLU A 208 4.87 -24.42 12.74
C GLU A 208 4.34 -25.09 11.48
N PHE A 209 3.82 -24.31 10.51
CA PHE A 209 3.10 -24.85 9.36
C PHE A 209 3.78 -24.64 7.99
N GLY A 210 4.72 -23.70 7.85
CA GLY A 210 5.28 -23.22 6.57
C GLY A 210 6.60 -23.88 6.13
N GLY A 211 6.88 -25.11 6.56
CA GLY A 211 8.12 -25.85 6.29
C GLY A 211 8.35 -26.23 4.82
N LYS A 212 9.46 -26.91 4.51
CA LYS A 212 9.85 -27.25 3.12
C LYS A 212 8.80 -28.04 2.34
N GLU A 213 8.00 -28.84 3.03
CA GLU A 213 6.92 -29.67 2.45
C GLU A 213 5.58 -28.92 2.39
N ALA A 214 5.50 -27.72 2.98
CA ALA A 214 4.27 -26.94 2.98
C ALA A 214 4.06 -26.22 1.64
N HIS A 215 2.84 -26.34 1.14
CA HIS A 215 2.39 -25.64 -0.06
C HIS A 215 2.18 -24.14 0.21
N GLY A 216 1.73 -23.77 1.41
CA GLY A 216 1.55 -22.38 1.83
C GLY A 216 2.69 -21.86 2.71
N ARG A 217 2.80 -20.53 2.84
CA ARG A 217 3.85 -19.85 3.63
C ARG A 217 3.57 -18.36 3.84
N PHE A 218 3.94 -17.85 5.00
CA PHE A 218 4.15 -16.42 5.21
C PHE A 218 5.57 -16.06 4.78
N THR A 219 5.70 -15.09 3.87
CA THR A 219 6.99 -14.84 3.18
C THR A 219 7.65 -13.52 3.52
N SER A 220 6.86 -12.47 3.74
CA SER A 220 7.39 -11.12 3.78
C SER A 220 6.41 -10.14 4.43
N THR A 221 6.91 -8.94 4.72
CA THR A 221 6.10 -7.77 5.02
C THR A 221 6.43 -6.67 4.02
N SER A 222 5.45 -5.81 3.75
CA SER A 222 5.66 -4.58 3.00
C SER A 222 6.49 -3.57 3.75
N ASN A 223 6.62 -3.68 5.07
CA ASN A 223 7.26 -2.70 5.92
C ASN A 223 8.76 -2.99 6.12
N PRO A 224 9.71 -2.23 5.52
CA PRO A 224 11.13 -2.53 5.63
C PRO A 224 11.68 -2.47 7.07
N HIS A 225 11.14 -1.59 7.92
CA HIS A 225 11.50 -1.54 9.33
C HIS A 225 11.12 -2.82 10.07
N PHE A 226 9.91 -3.32 9.87
CA PHE A 226 9.51 -4.61 10.44
C PHE A 226 10.22 -5.80 9.79
N ALA A 227 10.51 -5.72 8.50
CA ALA A 227 11.31 -6.74 7.82
C ALA A 227 12.69 -6.85 8.47
N MET A 228 13.34 -5.72 8.73
CA MET A 228 14.60 -5.65 9.46
C MET A 228 14.47 -6.17 10.90
N LYS A 229 13.45 -5.72 11.63
CA LYS A 229 13.24 -6.09 13.04
C LYS A 229 13.03 -7.60 13.23
N HIS A 230 12.27 -8.23 12.33
CA HIS A 230 11.85 -9.63 12.44
C HIS A 230 12.63 -10.59 11.52
N ASN A 231 13.68 -10.10 10.85
CA ASN A 231 14.45 -10.87 9.87
C ASN A 231 13.57 -11.51 8.78
N LEU A 232 12.64 -10.72 8.26
CA LEU A 232 11.78 -11.07 7.12
C LEU A 232 12.32 -10.42 5.84
N SER A 233 11.85 -10.90 4.69
CA SER A 233 12.02 -10.17 3.43
C SER A 233 11.09 -8.95 3.40
N ALA A 234 11.55 -7.86 2.79
CA ALA A 234 10.68 -6.74 2.42
C ALA A 234 10.13 -6.96 1.00
N MET A 235 8.83 -6.68 0.80
CA MET A 235 8.17 -6.85 -0.50
C MET A 235 7.39 -5.59 -0.89
N GLY A 236 7.41 -5.26 -2.17
CA GLY A 236 6.73 -4.11 -2.72
C GLY A 236 6.47 -4.33 -4.20
N THR A 237 5.38 -3.73 -4.69
CA THR A 237 5.05 -3.66 -6.11
C THR A 237 4.87 -2.19 -6.48
N ILE A 238 4.93 -1.88 -7.76
CA ILE A 238 4.58 -0.55 -8.25
C ILE A 238 3.17 -0.15 -7.75
N ALA A 239 2.94 1.13 -7.47
CA ALA A 239 1.62 1.63 -7.07
C ALA A 239 1.04 2.58 -8.11
N HIS A 240 -0.29 2.79 -8.04
CA HIS A 240 -1.03 3.58 -9.02
C HIS A 240 -0.48 4.97 -9.24
N GLU A 241 0.03 5.63 -8.20
CA GLU A 241 0.49 7.01 -8.32
C GLU A 241 1.62 7.20 -9.34
N TRP A 242 2.45 6.17 -9.56
CA TRP A 242 3.49 6.20 -10.58
C TRP A 242 2.87 6.38 -11.98
N ILE A 243 1.89 5.54 -12.28
CA ILE A 243 1.18 5.53 -13.57
C ILE A 243 0.30 6.79 -13.69
N MET A 244 -0.38 7.18 -12.61
CA MET A 244 -1.22 8.38 -12.55
C MET A 244 -0.42 9.66 -12.78
N GLY A 245 0.73 9.81 -12.09
CA GLY A 245 1.59 11.00 -12.22
C GLY A 245 2.21 11.09 -13.62
N ILE A 246 2.71 9.99 -14.17
CA ILE A 246 3.21 9.93 -15.55
C ILE A 246 2.11 10.32 -16.53
N ALA A 247 0.89 9.78 -16.38
CA ALA A 247 -0.23 10.09 -17.24
C ALA A 247 -0.64 11.57 -17.17
N ALA A 248 -0.64 12.16 -15.98
CA ALA A 248 -0.94 13.58 -15.82
C ALA A 248 0.11 14.44 -16.57
N ILE A 249 1.41 14.11 -16.46
CA ILE A 249 2.49 14.89 -17.07
C ILE A 249 2.56 14.70 -18.59
N HIS A 250 2.53 13.45 -19.05
CA HIS A 250 2.83 13.04 -20.43
C HIS A 250 1.60 12.65 -21.27
N GLY A 251 0.41 12.60 -20.66
CA GLY A 251 -0.82 12.18 -21.30
C GLY A 251 -1.16 10.70 -21.06
N TYR A 252 -2.45 10.39 -21.10
CA TYR A 252 -2.99 9.09 -20.67
C TYR A 252 -2.79 7.94 -21.66
N GLU A 253 -2.70 8.23 -22.96
CA GLU A 253 -2.83 7.22 -24.02
C GLU A 253 -1.74 6.13 -23.97
N ASN A 254 -0.50 6.53 -23.75
CA ASN A 254 0.66 5.63 -23.67
C ASN A 254 1.22 5.51 -22.24
N ALA A 255 0.49 5.99 -21.24
CA ALA A 255 1.00 6.10 -19.87
C ALA A 255 1.38 4.75 -19.26
N ASN A 256 0.62 3.68 -19.52
CA ASN A 256 0.94 2.34 -19.03
C ASN A 256 2.28 1.84 -19.58
N ALA A 257 2.49 1.95 -20.91
CA ALA A 257 3.73 1.53 -21.55
C ALA A 257 4.93 2.34 -21.06
N LEU A 258 4.80 3.67 -21.04
CA LEU A 258 5.84 4.59 -20.57
C LEU A 258 6.20 4.34 -19.10
N ALA A 259 5.20 4.11 -18.25
CA ALA A 259 5.41 3.80 -16.84
C ALA A 259 6.22 2.52 -16.64
N MET A 260 5.97 1.49 -17.45
CA MET A 260 6.75 0.25 -17.42
C MET A 260 8.17 0.45 -17.99
N ASP A 261 8.33 1.23 -19.06
CA ASP A 261 9.64 1.50 -19.68
C ASP A 261 10.57 2.22 -18.70
N LEU A 262 10.06 3.28 -18.05
CA LEU A 262 10.83 4.01 -17.04
C LEU A 262 11.13 3.13 -15.82
N TRP A 263 10.19 2.27 -15.42
CA TRP A 263 10.43 1.32 -14.33
C TRP A 263 11.54 0.31 -14.67
N GLU A 264 11.58 -0.21 -15.89
CA GLU A 264 12.67 -1.10 -16.37
C GLU A 264 14.02 -0.37 -16.44
N ILE A 265 14.03 0.94 -16.70
CA ILE A 265 15.26 1.75 -16.68
C ILE A 265 15.79 1.92 -15.25
N THR A 266 14.92 2.18 -14.27
CA THR A 266 15.32 2.24 -12.85
C THR A 266 15.69 0.87 -12.29
N TYR A 267 14.95 -0.16 -12.68
CA TYR A 267 15.08 -1.51 -12.17
C TYR A 267 15.29 -2.50 -13.32
N PRO A 268 16.52 -2.61 -13.87
CA PRO A 268 16.78 -3.54 -14.95
C PRO A 268 16.42 -4.99 -14.59
N THR A 269 16.07 -5.78 -15.61
CA THR A 269 15.70 -7.19 -15.40
C THR A 269 16.81 -7.97 -14.70
N SER A 270 16.43 -8.74 -13.70
CA SER A 270 17.29 -9.62 -12.92
C SER A 270 16.76 -11.05 -12.98
N LYS A 271 17.50 -12.01 -12.39
CA LYS A 271 17.02 -13.40 -12.33
C LYS A 271 15.69 -13.55 -11.59
N SER A 272 15.41 -12.69 -10.61
CA SER A 272 14.22 -12.79 -9.76
C SER A 272 13.09 -11.88 -10.24
N ASN A 273 13.40 -10.77 -10.93
CA ASN A 273 12.42 -9.78 -11.41
C ASN A 273 11.38 -9.40 -10.35
N THR A 274 11.81 -9.27 -9.08
CA THR A 274 10.91 -9.11 -7.93
C THR A 274 10.10 -7.81 -7.97
N LEU A 275 10.61 -6.76 -8.61
CA LEU A 275 9.92 -5.48 -8.79
C LEU A 275 9.11 -5.39 -10.10
N HIS A 276 9.13 -6.43 -10.94
CA HIS A 276 8.40 -6.46 -12.21
C HIS A 276 7.05 -7.15 -12.07
N ILE A 277 6.20 -6.60 -11.21
CA ILE A 277 4.79 -7.00 -11.06
C ILE A 277 3.93 -5.84 -11.56
N ALA A 278 3.21 -6.03 -12.67
CA ALA A 278 2.45 -4.98 -13.31
C ALA A 278 1.13 -4.73 -12.57
N LEU A 279 0.85 -3.46 -12.28
CA LEU A 279 -0.42 -3.02 -11.74
C LEU A 279 -1.30 -2.53 -12.90
N THR A 280 -2.34 -3.30 -13.21
CA THR A 280 -3.03 -3.20 -14.51
C THR A 280 -4.25 -2.27 -14.48
N ASP A 281 -4.85 -2.06 -13.32
CA ASP A 281 -6.17 -1.44 -13.19
C ASP A 281 -6.13 0.09 -13.04
N THR A 282 -5.00 0.77 -13.21
CA THR A 282 -4.96 2.25 -13.04
C THR A 282 -5.99 2.96 -13.94
N PHE A 283 -6.09 2.53 -15.20
CA PHE A 283 -7.06 3.04 -16.17
C PHE A 283 -8.02 1.94 -16.68
N SER A 284 -8.21 0.87 -15.90
CA SER A 284 -8.72 -0.47 -16.27
C SER A 284 -7.65 -1.41 -16.87
N THR A 285 -7.81 -2.69 -16.59
CA THR A 285 -6.98 -3.78 -17.14
C THR A 285 -7.12 -3.88 -18.66
N ASP A 286 -8.28 -3.53 -19.22
CA ASP A 286 -8.47 -3.52 -20.68
C ASP A 286 -7.64 -2.41 -21.35
N ALA A 287 -7.62 -1.21 -20.76
CA ALA A 287 -6.75 -0.12 -21.22
C ALA A 287 -5.26 -0.48 -21.10
N PHE A 288 -4.85 -1.16 -20.03
CA PHE A 288 -3.49 -1.68 -19.89
C PHE A 288 -3.13 -2.67 -21.01
N ASN A 289 -4.05 -3.61 -21.29
CA ASN A 289 -3.86 -4.67 -22.28
C ASN A 289 -3.67 -4.16 -23.72
N LEU A 290 -4.19 -2.97 -24.07
CA LEU A 290 -3.94 -2.34 -25.38
C LEU A 290 -2.44 -2.20 -25.68
N SER A 291 -1.66 -1.78 -24.68
CA SER A 291 -0.21 -1.63 -24.80
C SER A 291 0.55 -2.91 -24.48
N PHE A 292 0.12 -3.65 -23.46
CA PHE A 292 0.82 -4.85 -23.00
C PHE A 292 0.82 -5.95 -24.05
N THR A 293 -0.30 -6.16 -24.76
CA THR A 293 -0.40 -7.22 -25.78
C THR A 293 0.42 -6.94 -27.04
N ALA A 294 0.84 -5.71 -27.27
CA ALA A 294 1.71 -5.34 -28.38
C ALA A 294 3.20 -5.65 -28.14
N ASP A 295 3.60 -5.93 -26.88
CA ASP A 295 4.99 -6.17 -26.49
C ASP A 295 5.14 -7.53 -25.79
N LYS A 296 5.20 -8.61 -26.58
CA LYS A 296 5.40 -9.97 -26.08
C LYS A 296 6.66 -10.10 -25.22
N ALA A 297 7.75 -9.46 -25.63
CA ALA A 297 9.02 -9.55 -24.92
C ALA A 297 8.91 -8.97 -23.50
N ARG A 298 8.19 -7.85 -23.33
CA ARG A 298 7.88 -7.30 -22.00
C ARG A 298 7.04 -8.25 -21.18
N ALA A 299 5.98 -8.82 -21.76
CA ALA A 299 5.16 -9.80 -21.06
C ALA A 299 5.94 -11.06 -20.64
N GLU A 300 6.97 -11.47 -21.39
CA GLU A 300 7.89 -12.55 -21.00
C GLU A 300 8.82 -12.14 -19.86
N ARG A 301 9.38 -10.92 -19.92
CA ARG A 301 10.29 -10.38 -18.89
C ARG A 301 9.61 -10.12 -17.55
N TRP A 302 8.42 -9.51 -17.55
CA TRP A 302 7.70 -9.17 -16.31
C TRP A 302 7.26 -10.43 -15.58
N ARG A 303 7.48 -10.46 -14.26
CA ARG A 303 7.23 -11.65 -13.42
C ARG A 303 5.75 -11.96 -13.28
N GLY A 304 4.89 -10.96 -13.33
CA GLY A 304 3.47 -11.16 -13.07
C GLY A 304 2.65 -9.89 -13.06
N LEU A 305 1.41 -10.04 -12.60
CA LEU A 305 0.41 -8.99 -12.48
C LEU A 305 -0.01 -8.83 -11.00
N ARG A 306 -0.54 -7.66 -10.65
CA ARG A 306 -1.18 -7.40 -9.36
C ARG A 306 -2.64 -7.03 -9.57
N GLN A 307 -3.52 -7.74 -8.89
CA GLN A 307 -4.95 -7.46 -8.84
C GLN A 307 -5.26 -6.60 -7.59
N ASP A 308 -5.80 -5.41 -7.83
CA ASP A 308 -6.06 -4.38 -6.79
C ASP A 308 -7.46 -3.75 -6.89
N SER A 309 -8.30 -4.22 -7.82
CA SER A 309 -9.73 -3.89 -7.90
C SER A 309 -10.49 -4.88 -8.81
N GLY A 310 -11.82 -4.81 -8.79
CA GLY A 310 -12.70 -5.67 -9.59
C GLY A 310 -12.83 -7.09 -9.01
N ASP A 311 -13.55 -7.96 -9.74
CA ASP A 311 -13.68 -9.37 -9.36
C ASP A 311 -12.36 -10.13 -9.61
N PRO A 312 -11.72 -10.70 -8.58
CA PRO A 312 -10.48 -11.45 -8.75
C PRO A 312 -10.64 -12.69 -9.66
N PHE A 313 -11.81 -13.29 -9.76
CA PHE A 313 -12.06 -14.46 -10.60
C PHE A 313 -12.13 -14.08 -12.09
N GLU A 314 -12.83 -12.99 -12.40
CA GLU A 314 -12.83 -12.41 -13.76
C GLU A 314 -11.42 -11.95 -14.16
N PHE A 315 -10.67 -11.38 -13.21
CA PHE A 315 -9.28 -10.98 -13.44
C PHE A 315 -8.39 -12.18 -13.82
N ILE A 316 -8.51 -13.32 -13.12
CA ILE A 316 -7.76 -14.54 -13.44
C ILE A 316 -8.06 -15.00 -14.87
N ALA A 317 -9.34 -15.09 -15.24
CA ALA A 317 -9.76 -15.50 -16.57
C ALA A 317 -9.23 -14.54 -17.66
N LYS A 318 -9.31 -13.23 -17.41
CA LYS A 318 -8.81 -12.19 -18.32
C LYS A 318 -7.28 -12.24 -18.46
N ALA A 319 -6.54 -12.42 -17.36
CA ALA A 319 -5.09 -12.55 -17.38
C ALA A 319 -4.65 -13.80 -18.16
N ARG A 320 -5.33 -14.93 -17.97
CA ARG A 320 -5.08 -16.17 -18.73
C ARG A 320 -5.25 -15.94 -20.22
N ALA A 321 -6.43 -15.46 -20.62
CA ALA A 321 -6.74 -15.21 -22.03
C ALA A 321 -5.74 -14.24 -22.68
N THR A 322 -5.30 -13.22 -21.93
CA THR A 322 -4.30 -12.25 -22.40
C THR A 322 -2.96 -12.92 -22.67
N TYR A 323 -2.42 -13.69 -21.73
CA TYR A 323 -1.14 -14.39 -21.92
C TYR A 323 -1.21 -15.47 -23.01
N GLU A 324 -2.32 -16.23 -23.07
CA GLU A 324 -2.54 -17.23 -24.11
C GLU A 324 -2.57 -16.58 -25.51
N LYS A 325 -3.27 -15.46 -25.67
CA LYS A 325 -3.29 -14.67 -26.93
C LYS A 325 -1.90 -14.22 -27.36
N MET A 326 -1.03 -13.89 -26.41
CA MET A 326 0.36 -13.48 -26.67
C MET A 326 1.31 -14.67 -26.90
N GLY A 327 0.85 -15.92 -26.67
CA GLY A 327 1.68 -17.11 -26.69
C GLY A 327 2.76 -17.08 -25.61
N VAL A 328 2.43 -16.54 -24.43
CA VAL A 328 3.28 -16.52 -23.22
C VAL A 328 2.78 -17.58 -22.26
N ASP A 329 3.69 -18.38 -21.71
CA ASP A 329 3.36 -19.42 -20.73
C ASP A 329 2.96 -18.80 -19.38
N TYR A 330 1.66 -18.62 -19.19
CA TYR A 330 1.07 -17.98 -18.01
C TYR A 330 1.34 -18.76 -16.71
N ARG A 331 1.65 -20.07 -16.79
CA ARG A 331 1.94 -20.92 -15.63
C ARG A 331 3.23 -20.54 -14.91
N LYS A 332 4.09 -19.76 -15.57
CA LYS A 332 5.30 -19.18 -14.99
C LYS A 332 5.07 -17.79 -14.40
N LYS A 333 3.86 -17.24 -14.54
CA LYS A 333 3.51 -15.89 -14.12
C LYS A 333 2.86 -15.91 -12.74
N VAL A 334 3.15 -14.87 -11.98
CA VAL A 334 2.57 -14.64 -10.66
C VAL A 334 1.38 -13.71 -10.77
N ILE A 335 0.30 -13.98 -10.03
CA ILE A 335 -0.73 -12.98 -9.75
C ILE A 335 -0.67 -12.66 -8.25
N VAL A 336 -0.44 -11.39 -7.93
CA VAL A 336 -0.49 -10.86 -6.57
C VAL A 336 -1.88 -10.29 -6.32
N PHE A 337 -2.67 -10.93 -5.46
CA PHE A 337 -3.97 -10.42 -5.02
C PHE A 337 -3.80 -9.51 -3.83
N SER A 338 -4.43 -8.34 -3.83
CA SER A 338 -4.26 -7.36 -2.75
C SER A 338 -5.50 -6.51 -2.43
N ASP A 339 -6.62 -6.74 -3.12
CA ASP A 339 -7.86 -6.00 -2.86
C ASP A 339 -8.65 -6.64 -1.70
N GLY A 340 -8.65 -5.97 -0.54
CA GLY A 340 -9.61 -6.26 0.53
C GLY A 340 -9.58 -7.70 1.09
N LEU A 341 -8.46 -8.40 1.00
CA LEU A 341 -8.39 -9.83 1.34
C LEU A 341 -8.64 -10.14 2.83
N ASP A 342 -9.37 -11.23 3.06
CA ASP A 342 -9.45 -11.97 4.31
C ASP A 342 -9.07 -13.46 4.09
N VAL A 343 -9.21 -14.31 5.11
CA VAL A 343 -8.89 -15.74 5.00
C VAL A 343 -9.82 -16.44 3.99
N GLU A 344 -11.12 -16.19 4.07
CA GLU A 344 -12.12 -16.91 3.28
C GLU A 344 -11.97 -16.59 1.78
N LEU A 345 -11.86 -15.31 1.45
CA LEU A 345 -11.65 -14.86 0.08
C LEU A 345 -10.31 -15.37 -0.46
N SER A 346 -9.25 -15.34 0.36
CA SER A 346 -7.94 -15.85 -0.06
C SER A 346 -7.97 -17.34 -0.40
N ILE A 347 -8.70 -18.15 0.38
CA ILE A 347 -8.88 -19.59 0.09
C ILE A 347 -9.66 -19.81 -1.21
N LYS A 348 -10.74 -19.05 -1.44
CA LYS A 348 -11.52 -19.15 -2.69
C LYS A 348 -10.67 -18.79 -3.92
N ILE A 349 -9.90 -17.71 -3.84
CA ILE A 349 -9.00 -17.27 -4.91
C ILE A 349 -7.92 -18.33 -5.17
N GLN A 350 -7.26 -18.84 -4.11
CA GLN A 350 -6.18 -19.81 -4.26
C GLN A 350 -6.66 -21.10 -4.94
N LYS A 351 -7.87 -21.56 -4.61
CA LYS A 351 -8.47 -22.73 -5.28
C LYS A 351 -8.58 -22.53 -6.80
N VAL A 352 -9.07 -21.37 -7.24
CA VAL A 352 -9.19 -21.07 -8.68
C VAL A 352 -7.81 -20.90 -9.32
N ILE A 353 -6.86 -20.29 -8.63
CA ILE A 353 -5.47 -20.19 -9.12
C ILE A 353 -4.84 -21.56 -9.36
N ASP A 354 -5.04 -22.50 -8.43
CA ASP A 354 -4.51 -23.85 -8.53
C ASP A 354 -5.17 -24.63 -9.68
N GLU A 355 -6.49 -24.46 -9.87
CA GLU A 355 -7.26 -25.04 -10.99
C GLU A 355 -6.80 -24.48 -12.35
N GLU A 356 -6.52 -23.18 -12.44
CA GLU A 356 -6.12 -22.51 -13.68
C GLU A 356 -4.63 -22.71 -14.00
N GLY A 357 -3.79 -22.92 -12.98
CA GLY A 357 -2.37 -23.21 -13.09
C GLY A 357 -1.44 -21.99 -13.00
N PHE A 358 -1.90 -20.87 -12.44
CA PHE A 358 -1.06 -19.70 -12.15
C PHE A 358 -0.27 -19.89 -10.85
N ILE A 359 0.74 -19.03 -10.62
CA ILE A 359 1.36 -18.89 -9.29
C ILE A 359 0.62 -17.80 -8.51
N GLY A 360 -0.04 -18.16 -7.41
CA GLY A 360 -0.77 -17.21 -6.55
C GLY A 360 0.11 -16.62 -5.44
N ALA A 361 -0.09 -15.34 -5.15
CA ALA A 361 0.44 -14.69 -3.94
C ALA A 361 -0.57 -13.68 -3.38
N HIS A 362 -0.66 -13.58 -2.06
CA HIS A 362 -1.67 -12.77 -1.37
C HIS A 362 -1.02 -11.67 -0.51
N GLY A 363 -1.30 -10.40 -0.81
CA GLY A 363 -0.93 -9.26 0.02
C GLY A 363 -2.09 -8.86 0.92
N ILE A 364 -2.02 -9.22 2.20
CA ILE A 364 -3.15 -9.04 3.13
C ILE A 364 -2.86 -7.85 4.04
N GLY A 365 -3.72 -6.84 4.02
CA GLY A 365 -3.51 -5.57 4.70
C GLY A 365 -4.29 -5.43 6.01
N THR A 366 -5.31 -4.57 6.01
CA THR A 366 -6.10 -4.17 7.19
C THR A 366 -6.69 -5.35 7.96
N PHE A 367 -7.04 -6.44 7.28
CA PHE A 367 -7.55 -7.65 7.92
C PHE A 367 -6.54 -8.28 8.90
N LEU A 368 -5.23 -8.11 8.68
CA LEU A 368 -4.21 -8.58 9.62
C LEU A 368 -4.00 -7.58 10.76
N THR A 369 -3.76 -6.31 10.41
CA THR A 369 -3.19 -5.31 11.34
C THR A 369 -4.22 -4.47 12.07
N ASN A 370 -5.50 -4.66 11.77
CA ASN A 370 -6.60 -3.90 12.34
C ASN A 370 -7.88 -4.73 12.44
N ASP A 371 -7.78 -5.89 13.10
CA ASP A 371 -8.91 -6.76 13.37
C ASP A 371 -9.13 -6.90 14.88
N TYR A 372 -9.91 -5.96 15.42
CA TYR A 372 -10.17 -5.82 16.84
C TYR A 372 -11.65 -5.98 17.14
N LYS A 373 -11.94 -6.56 18.31
CA LYS A 373 -13.28 -6.54 18.91
C LYS A 373 -13.34 -5.44 19.96
N ARG A 374 -14.52 -4.88 20.15
CA ARG A 374 -14.76 -3.92 21.19
C ARG A 374 -14.81 -4.60 22.56
N THR A 375 -14.22 -3.98 23.57
CA THR A 375 -14.20 -4.51 24.94
C THR A 375 -15.54 -4.34 25.66
N ASP A 376 -16.37 -3.40 25.23
CA ASP A 376 -17.65 -3.07 25.87
C ASP A 376 -18.81 -3.98 25.43
N ASN A 377 -18.82 -4.44 24.17
CA ASN A 377 -19.93 -5.20 23.61
C ASN A 377 -19.51 -6.40 22.73
N GLY A 378 -18.21 -6.64 22.56
CA GLY A 378 -17.68 -7.76 21.77
C GLY A 378 -17.86 -7.65 20.25
N GLN A 379 -18.52 -6.60 19.75
CA GLN A 379 -18.69 -6.37 18.31
C GLN A 379 -17.38 -5.97 17.65
N ARG A 380 -17.31 -6.01 16.31
CA ARG A 380 -16.12 -5.58 15.57
C ARG A 380 -15.87 -4.07 15.77
N SER A 381 -14.68 -3.68 16.24
CA SER A 381 -14.22 -2.28 16.16
C SER A 381 -13.75 -2.03 14.73
N LYS A 382 -14.44 -1.14 14.02
CA LYS A 382 -14.18 -0.91 12.59
C LYS A 382 -12.85 -0.17 12.39
N PRO A 383 -12.03 -0.57 11.40
CA PRO A 383 -10.91 0.22 10.92
C PRO A 383 -11.39 1.52 10.26
N LEU A 384 -10.57 2.58 10.34
CA LEU A 384 -10.77 3.76 9.50
C LEU A 384 -10.63 3.39 8.01
N ASN A 385 -11.60 3.82 7.19
CA ASN A 385 -11.52 3.68 5.74
C ASN A 385 -10.98 4.95 5.10
N MET A 386 -9.66 5.14 5.19
CA MET A 386 -9.00 6.35 4.73
C MET A 386 -7.97 6.08 3.62
N VAL A 387 -7.65 7.11 2.85
CA VAL A 387 -6.60 7.12 1.83
C VAL A 387 -5.90 8.47 1.77
N VAL A 388 -4.62 8.47 1.39
CA VAL A 388 -3.93 9.65 0.86
C VAL A 388 -3.56 9.33 -0.59
N LYS A 389 -4.01 10.14 -1.54
CA LYS A 389 -3.83 9.87 -2.97
C LYS A 389 -3.22 11.05 -3.69
N ILE A 390 -2.37 10.80 -4.69
CA ILE A 390 -1.92 11.84 -5.61
C ILE A 390 -3.14 12.43 -6.33
N ALA A 391 -3.30 13.73 -6.20
CA ALA A 391 -4.42 14.51 -6.74
C ALA A 391 -4.02 15.28 -8.00
N SER A 392 -2.78 15.77 -8.09
CA SER A 392 -2.24 16.41 -9.29
C SER A 392 -0.74 16.29 -9.41
N ALA A 393 -0.23 16.39 -10.64
CA ALA A 393 1.19 16.55 -10.97
C ALA A 393 1.37 17.69 -11.97
N GLU A 394 2.27 18.64 -11.69
CA GLU A 394 2.45 19.88 -12.47
C GLU A 394 1.13 20.64 -12.72
N GLY A 395 0.27 20.70 -11.68
CA GLY A 395 -1.05 21.31 -11.75
C GLY A 395 -2.10 20.55 -12.58
N LYS A 396 -1.74 19.44 -13.22
CA LYS A 396 -2.66 18.60 -13.98
C LYS A 396 -3.27 17.51 -13.09
N PRO A 397 -4.58 17.24 -13.17
CA PRO A 397 -5.25 16.30 -12.28
C PRO A 397 -4.76 14.86 -12.52
N CYS A 398 -4.54 14.14 -11.43
CA CYS A 398 -4.29 12.71 -11.42
C CYS A 398 -5.60 11.97 -11.18
N VAL A 399 -5.85 10.88 -11.91
CA VAL A 399 -7.10 10.12 -11.81
C VAL A 399 -6.86 8.62 -11.88
N LYS A 400 -7.74 7.82 -11.26
CA LYS A 400 -7.76 6.35 -11.33
C LYS A 400 -9.16 5.92 -11.78
N ILE A 401 -9.24 5.01 -12.74
CA ILE A 401 -10.51 4.39 -13.18
C ILE A 401 -10.80 3.12 -12.37
N SER A 402 -9.80 2.23 -12.20
CA SER A 402 -9.98 0.89 -11.63
C SER A 402 -10.74 -0.08 -12.54
N ASP A 403 -10.77 -1.37 -12.18
CA ASP A 403 -11.64 -2.37 -12.83
C ASP A 403 -13.05 -2.38 -12.22
N ASP A 404 -13.25 -1.76 -11.06
CA ASP A 404 -14.58 -1.36 -10.59
C ASP A 404 -14.94 0.00 -11.20
N ILE A 405 -15.59 -0.04 -12.36
CA ILE A 405 -15.87 1.15 -13.19
C ILE A 405 -16.72 2.21 -12.47
N THR A 406 -17.38 1.86 -11.37
CA THR A 406 -18.19 2.78 -10.54
C THR A 406 -17.37 3.53 -9.49
N LYS A 407 -16.15 3.06 -9.17
CA LYS A 407 -15.30 3.58 -8.08
C LYS A 407 -14.10 4.38 -8.61
N ASN A 408 -14.35 5.32 -9.51
CA ASN A 408 -13.29 6.18 -10.02
C ASN A 408 -12.82 7.19 -8.97
N THR A 409 -11.61 7.73 -9.13
CA THR A 409 -11.06 8.75 -8.25
C THR A 409 -10.42 9.85 -9.06
N GLY A 410 -10.63 11.10 -8.66
CA GLY A 410 -10.01 12.28 -9.24
C GLY A 410 -11.05 13.20 -9.87
N ASP A 411 -10.59 14.10 -10.72
CA ASP A 411 -11.47 15.06 -11.41
C ASP A 411 -12.51 14.34 -12.29
N PRO A 412 -13.83 14.59 -12.10
CA PRO A 412 -14.88 13.90 -12.85
C PRO A 412 -14.84 14.12 -14.36
N GLU A 413 -14.47 15.32 -14.83
CA GLU A 413 -14.40 15.62 -16.26
C GLU A 413 -13.26 14.84 -16.91
N VAL A 414 -12.11 14.79 -16.24
CA VAL A 414 -10.95 14.01 -16.73
C VAL A 414 -11.21 12.51 -16.69
N VAL A 415 -11.93 12.01 -15.67
CA VAL A 415 -12.41 10.62 -15.64
C VAL A 415 -13.26 10.31 -16.87
N ILE A 416 -14.25 11.15 -17.20
CA ILE A 416 -15.11 10.96 -18.38
C ILE A 416 -14.28 10.98 -19.67
N GLN A 417 -13.30 11.89 -19.79
CA GLN A 417 -12.43 11.98 -20.95
C GLN A 417 -11.60 10.70 -21.14
N ILE A 418 -11.05 10.14 -20.07
CA ILE A 418 -10.25 8.91 -20.12
C ILE A 418 -11.10 7.70 -20.43
N LYS A 419 -12.28 7.60 -19.81
CA LYS A 419 -13.24 6.54 -20.14
C LYS A 419 -13.59 6.53 -21.62
N LYS A 420 -13.94 7.71 -22.17
CA LYS A 420 -14.18 7.86 -23.62
C LYS A 420 -12.97 7.48 -24.46
N LYS A 421 -11.76 7.90 -24.06
CA LYS A 421 -10.52 7.58 -24.78
C LYS A 421 -10.24 6.08 -24.86
N PHE A 422 -10.52 5.34 -23.79
CA PHE A 422 -10.29 3.89 -23.74
C PHE A 422 -11.53 3.04 -24.08
N GLY A 423 -12.63 3.68 -24.49
CA GLY A 423 -13.88 2.96 -24.80
C GLY A 423 -14.55 2.30 -23.59
N ILE A 424 -14.35 2.85 -22.40
CA ILE A 424 -14.92 2.39 -21.13
C ILE A 424 -16.28 3.08 -20.91
N GLU A 425 -17.24 2.33 -20.38
CA GLU A 425 -18.58 2.85 -20.04
C GLU A 425 -18.51 4.02 -19.03
N THR A 426 -19.11 5.15 -19.40
CA THR A 426 -19.06 6.42 -18.65
C THR A 426 -19.97 6.45 -17.45
#